data_AF-A0A142JGF2-F1
#
_entry.id   AF-A0A142JGF2-F1
#
_cell.length_a   1.000
_cell.length_b   1.000
_cell.length_c   1.000
_cell.angle_alpha   90.00
_cell.angle_beta   90.00
_cell.angle_gamma   90.00
#
_symmetry.space_group_name_H-M   'P 1'
#
loop_
_entity.id
_entity.type
_entity.pdbx_description
1 polymer ?
#
loop_
_entity_poly.entity_id
_entity_poly.type
_entity_poly.pdbx_seq_one_letter_code
_entity_poly.pdbx_strand_id
1 'polypeptide(L)'
;MKLFAWIVRIVVFVLLFVLALRNTAEASLQLFFNAVWHAPLILILFAAFALGAVAALASVAPGLMRQRVELARLRRAAADARASTAAPSAAAAGAAPVPRDGKSPYNVVGPKV
;
A
#
# COMPACT_ATOMS: atom_id res chain seq x y z
N MET A 1 10.01 -1.17 -0.51
CA MET A 1 8.88 -1.88 0.15
C MET A 1 8.50 -3.23 -0.47
N LYS A 2 8.56 -3.41 -1.80
CA LYS A 2 8.19 -4.70 -2.45
C LYS A 2 9.14 -5.87 -2.19
N LEU A 3 10.44 -5.60 -1.97
CA LEU A 3 11.44 -6.64 -1.74
C LEU A 3 11.16 -7.42 -0.43
N PHE A 4 10.79 -6.73 0.65
CA PHE A 4 10.44 -7.37 1.91
C PHE A 4 9.23 -8.30 1.76
N ALA A 5 8.17 -7.85 1.08
CA ALA A 5 7.01 -8.68 0.79
C ALA A 5 7.34 -9.89 -0.10
N TRP A 6 8.31 -9.76 -1.01
CA TRP A 6 8.78 -10.86 -1.86
C TRP A 6 9.61 -11.88 -1.09
N ILE A 7 10.52 -11.43 -0.22
CA ILE A 7 11.29 -12.29 0.70
C ILE A 7 10.35 -13.08 1.61
N VAL A 8 9.37 -12.41 2.23
CA VAL A 8 8.37 -13.09 3.07
C VAL A 8 7.63 -14.17 2.27
N ARG A 9 7.26 -13.90 1.01
CA ARG A 9 6.64 -14.90 0.13
C ARG A 9 7.51 -16.12 -0.11
N ILE A 10 8.80 -15.91 -0.38
CA ILE A 10 9.76 -17.01 -0.60
C ILE A 10 9.97 -17.81 0.68
N VAL A 11 10.15 -17.13 1.82
CA VAL A 11 10.34 -17.81 3.11
C VAL A 11 9.13 -18.67 3.45
N VAL A 12 7.91 -18.14 3.29
CA VAL A 12 6.68 -18.92 3.49
C VAL A 12 6.61 -20.11 2.53
N PHE A 13 6.95 -19.94 1.26
CA PHE A 13 6.99 -21.04 0.29
C PHE A 13 7.98 -22.13 0.69
N VAL A 14 9.22 -21.75 1.05
CA VAL A 14 10.26 -22.70 1.45
C VAL A 14 9.88 -23.42 2.73
N LEU A 15 9.32 -22.74 3.73
CA LEU A 15 8.82 -23.39 4.94
C LEU A 15 7.74 -24.42 4.60
N LEU A 16 6.74 -24.04 3.80
CA LEU A 16 5.68 -24.96 3.38
C LEU A 16 6.23 -26.14 2.58
N PHE A 17 7.20 -25.91 1.69
CA PHE A 17 7.85 -26.95 0.90
C PHE A 17 8.66 -27.93 1.75
N VAL A 18 9.48 -27.43 2.69
CA VAL A 18 10.25 -28.27 3.62
C VAL A 18 9.31 -29.05 4.55
N LEU A 19 8.23 -28.42 4.99
CA LEU A 19 7.21 -29.06 5.80
C LEU A 19 6.49 -30.14 5.00
N ALA A 20 6.31 -29.96 3.68
CA ALA A 20 5.77 -30.97 2.77
C ALA A 20 6.66 -32.19 2.67
N LEU A 21 7.97 -31.97 2.50
CA LEU A 21 8.95 -33.05 2.42
C LEU A 21 9.07 -33.83 3.74
N ARG A 22 8.96 -33.15 4.89
CA ARG A 22 9.09 -33.76 6.22
C ARG A 22 7.80 -34.37 6.77
N ASN A 23 6.64 -33.91 6.31
CA ASN A 23 5.32 -34.36 6.76
C ASN A 23 4.50 -34.97 5.61
N THR A 24 5.15 -35.87 4.85
CA THR A 24 4.49 -36.77 3.88
C THR A 24 3.73 -37.91 4.55
N ALA A 25 3.84 -38.06 5.88
CA ALA A 25 3.07 -39.06 6.63
C ALA A 25 1.56 -38.78 6.50
N GLU A 26 0.79 -39.83 6.20
CA GLU A 26 -0.66 -39.76 6.17
C GLU A 26 -1.20 -39.49 7.57
N ALA A 27 -1.96 -38.40 7.72
CA ALA A 27 -2.69 -38.09 8.94
C ALA A 27 -4.18 -38.42 8.74
N SER A 28 -4.78 -39.04 9.74
CA SER A 28 -6.21 -39.32 9.80
C SER A 28 -6.94 -38.16 10.48
N LEU A 29 -7.73 -37.42 9.70
CA LEU A 29 -8.57 -36.33 10.20
C LEU A 29 -9.96 -36.89 10.51
N GLN A 30 -10.34 -36.86 11.79
CA GLN A 30 -11.69 -37.22 12.21
C GLN A 30 -12.62 -36.03 11.99
N LEU A 31 -13.35 -36.04 10.88
CA LEU A 31 -14.38 -35.04 10.58
C LEU A 31 -15.69 -35.38 11.31
N PHE A 32 -16.60 -34.41 11.30
CA PHE A 32 -17.98 -34.58 11.74
C PHE A 32 -18.63 -35.78 11.02
N PHE A 33 -19.55 -36.48 11.70
CA PHE A 33 -20.22 -37.71 11.23
C PHE A 33 -19.34 -38.97 11.10
N ASN A 34 -18.30 -39.10 11.93
CA ASN A 34 -17.42 -40.29 11.93
C ASN A 34 -16.68 -40.50 10.60
N ALA A 35 -16.59 -39.45 9.77
CA ALA A 35 -15.86 -39.47 8.52
C ALA A 35 -14.37 -39.31 8.80
N VAL A 36 -13.59 -40.36 8.56
CA VAL A 36 -12.13 -40.32 8.69
C VAL A 36 -11.55 -40.00 7.33
N TRP A 37 -10.96 -38.81 7.19
CA TRP A 37 -10.30 -38.41 5.96
C TRP A 37 -8.79 -38.56 6.11
N HIS A 38 -8.18 -39.38 5.27
CA HIS A 38 -6.74 -39.57 5.23
C HIS A 38 -6.14 -38.58 4.23
N ALA A 39 -5.31 -37.68 4.73
CA ALA A 39 -4.57 -36.74 3.91
C ALA A 39 -3.19 -36.49 4.53
N PRO A 40 -2.15 -36.26 3.72
CA PRO A 40 -0.85 -35.82 4.21
C PRO A 40 -1.00 -34.57 5.09
N LEU A 41 -0.38 -34.58 6.28
CA LEU A 41 -0.53 -33.52 7.29
C LEU A 41 -0.21 -32.13 6.73
N ILE A 42 0.74 -32.06 5.79
CA ILE A 42 1.09 -30.83 5.08
C ILE A 42 -0.11 -30.18 4.38
N LEU A 43 -0.96 -30.94 3.69
CA LEU A 43 -2.07 -30.38 2.91
C LEU A 43 -3.11 -29.75 3.84
N ILE A 44 -3.34 -30.39 5.00
CA ILE A 44 -4.25 -29.88 6.03
C ILE A 44 -3.73 -28.55 6.60
N LEU A 45 -2.44 -28.48 6.94
CA LEU A 45 -1.85 -27.26 7.48
C LEU A 45 -1.83 -26.13 6.44
N PHE A 46 -1.50 -26.45 5.19
CA PHE A 46 -1.52 -25.48 4.10
C PHE A 46 -2.93 -24.92 3.86
N ALA A 47 -3.96 -25.78 3.84
CA ALA A 47 -5.35 -25.36 3.67
C ALA A 47 -5.81 -24.44 4.83
N ALA A 48 -5.52 -24.83 6.08
CA ALA A 48 -5.84 -24.02 7.26
C ALA A 48 -5.12 -22.66 7.23
N PHE A 49 -3.85 -22.64 6.84
CA PHE A 49 -3.08 -21.41 6.68
C PHE A 49 -3.64 -20.52 5.56
N ALA A 50 -3.99 -21.09 4.40
CA ALA A 50 -4.57 -20.35 3.29
C ALA A 50 -5.91 -19.71 3.69
N LEU A 51 -6.78 -20.45 4.39
CA LEU A 51 -8.01 -19.91 4.97
C LEU A 51 -7.73 -18.78 5.96
N GLY A 52 -6.78 -18.98 6.90
CA GLY A 52 -6.39 -17.96 7.86
C GLY A 52 -5.83 -16.70 7.21
N ALA A 53 -5.04 -16.85 6.14
CA ALA A 53 -4.47 -15.74 5.37
C ALA A 53 -5.56 -14.95 4.62
N VAL A 54 -6.52 -15.63 4.00
CA VAL A 54 -7.67 -15.00 3.35
C VAL A 54 -8.50 -14.24 4.38
N ALA A 55 -8.77 -14.85 5.54
CA ALA A 55 -9.49 -14.21 6.64
C ALA A 55 -8.75 -12.96 7.15
N ALA A 56 -7.43 -13.06 7.38
CA ALA A 56 -6.60 -11.94 7.80
C ALA A 56 -6.61 -10.79 6.77
N LEU A 57 -6.54 -11.11 5.48
CA LEU A 57 -6.62 -10.12 4.41
C LEU A 57 -7.99 -9.44 4.36
N ALA A 58 -9.06 -10.22 4.52
CA ALA A 58 -10.42 -9.72 4.60
C ALA A 58 -10.63 -8.80 5.81
N SER A 59 -10.00 -9.10 6.95
CA SER A 59 -10.04 -8.23 8.15
C SER A 59 -9.37 -6.87 7.92
N VAL A 60 -8.32 -6.80 7.11
CA VAL A 60 -7.55 -5.56 6.85
C VAL A 60 -8.16 -4.71 5.73
N ALA A 61 -8.90 -5.32 4.79
CA ALA A 61 -9.55 -4.65 3.68
C ALA A 61 -10.43 -3.42 4.04
N PRO A 62 -11.33 -3.47 5.05
CA PRO A 62 -12.15 -2.32 5.40
C PRO A 62 -11.33 -1.15 5.99
N GLY A 63 -10.25 -1.45 6.71
CA GLY A 63 -9.34 -0.43 7.26
C GLY A 63 -8.64 0.38 6.15
N LEU A 64 -8.14 -0.32 5.12
CA LEU A 64 -7.52 0.33 3.96
C LEU A 64 -8.53 1.17 3.17
N MET A 65 -9.78 0.72 3.05
CA MET A 65 -10.78 1.45 2.28
C MET A 65 -11.13 2.79 2.95
N ARG A 66 -11.24 2.80 4.28
CA ARG A 66 -11.43 4.03 5.08
C ARG A 66 -10.25 4.99 4.94
N GLN A 67 -9.02 4.47 5.09
CA GLN A 67 -7.80 5.27 4.93
C GLN A 67 -7.70 5.91 3.53
N ARG A 68 -8.10 5.19 2.47
CA ARG A 68 -8.10 5.74 1.10
C ARG A 68 -9.09 6.89 0.93
N VAL A 69 -10.26 6.82 1.56
CA VAL A 69 -11.27 7.89 1.53
C VAL A 69 -10.78 9.13 2.29
N GLU A 70 -10.20 8.95 3.48
CA GLU A 70 -9.61 10.06 4.25
C GLU A 70 -8.46 10.72 3.50
N LEU A 71 -7.56 9.94 2.89
CA LEU A 71 -6.49 10.48 2.05
C LEU A 71 -7.04 11.27 0.85
N ALA A 72 -8.13 10.82 0.22
CA ALA A 72 -8.76 11.55 -0.88
C ALA A 72 -9.39 12.88 -0.42
N ARG A 73 -10.01 12.89 0.76
CA ARG A 73 -10.59 14.12 1.36
C ARG A 73 -9.51 15.11 1.76
N LEU A 74 -8.46 14.66 2.44
CA LEU A 74 -7.32 15.49 2.84
C LEU A 74 -6.60 16.09 1.62
N ARG A 75 -6.46 15.32 0.53
CA ARG A 75 -5.88 15.82 -0.74
C ARG A 75 -6.71 16.93 -1.37
N ARG A 76 -8.04 16.84 -1.34
CA ARG A 76 -8.93 17.91 -1.85
C ARG A 76 -8.83 19.15 -0.99
N ALA A 77 -8.92 19.02 0.34
CA ALA A 77 -8.77 20.16 1.25
C ALA A 77 -7.41 20.88 1.09
N ALA A 78 -6.32 20.13 0.87
CA ALA A 78 -5.01 20.71 0.60
C ALA A 78 -4.92 21.41 -0.77
N ALA A 79 -5.66 20.93 -1.78
CA ALA A 79 -5.75 21.58 -3.09
C ALA A 79 -6.57 22.88 -3.02
N ASP A 80 -7.69 22.87 -2.30
CA ASP A 80 -8.54 24.06 -2.11
C ASP A 80 -7.82 25.15 -1.31
N ALA A 81 -7.09 24.79 -0.26
CA ALA A 81 -6.28 25.73 0.51
C ALA A 81 -5.20 26.43 -0.35
N ARG A 82 -4.55 25.68 -1.26
CA ARG A 82 -3.57 26.25 -2.21
C ARG A 82 -4.22 27.19 -3.22
N ALA A 83 -5.44 26.90 -3.68
CA ALA A 83 -6.17 27.76 -4.60
C ALA A 83 -6.59 29.08 -3.94
N SER A 84 -7.02 29.04 -2.67
CA SER A 84 -7.35 30.25 -1.90
C SER A 84 -6.12 31.12 -1.60
N THR A 85 -4.92 30.54 -1.45
CA THR A 85 -3.67 31.31 -1.29
C THR A 85 -3.17 31.93 -2.61
N ALA A 86 -3.53 31.37 -3.77
CA ALA A 86 -3.16 31.92 -5.08
C ALA A 86 -4.06 33.08 -5.56
N ALA A 87 -5.30 33.16 -5.07
CA ALA A 87 -6.29 34.15 -5.48
C ALA A 87 -6.01 35.64 -5.11
N PRO A 88 -5.21 36.02 -4.10
CA PRO A 88 -4.97 37.44 -3.84
C PRO A 88 -3.92 38.06 -4.78
N SER A 89 -3.09 37.25 -5.46
CA SER A 89 -1.98 37.79 -6.27
C SER A 89 -2.38 38.27 -7.67
N ALA A 90 -3.57 37.90 -8.16
CA ALA A 90 -4.06 38.34 -9.47
C ALA A 90 -4.72 39.72 -9.45
N ALA A 91 -5.17 40.20 -8.27
CA ALA A 91 -5.79 41.52 -8.12
C ALA A 91 -4.78 42.68 -8.08
N ALA A 92 -3.47 42.39 -7.92
CA ALA A 92 -2.41 43.41 -7.93
C ALA A 92 -1.80 43.65 -9.34
N ALA A 93 -2.21 42.90 -10.36
CA ALA A 93 -1.69 43.03 -11.73
C ALA A 93 -2.43 44.09 -12.59
N GLY A 94 -3.29 44.90 -11.96
CA GLY A 94 -4.14 45.91 -12.62
C GLY A 94 -3.67 47.37 -12.51
N ALA A 95 -2.39 47.65 -12.27
CA ALA A 95 -1.91 49.04 -12.19
C ALA A 95 -0.59 49.29 -12.97
N ALA A 96 -0.77 49.95 -14.11
CA ALA A 96 0.19 50.78 -14.87
C ALA A 96 1.31 50.12 -15.72
N PRO A 97 1.49 50.56 -16.98
CA PRO A 97 2.59 50.10 -17.83
C PRO A 97 3.87 50.84 -17.45
N VAL A 98 4.88 50.12 -16.97
CA VAL A 98 6.24 50.65 -16.81
C VAL A 98 6.98 50.43 -18.15
N PRO A 99 7.51 51.47 -18.81
CA PRO A 99 8.34 51.31 -20.00
C PRO A 99 9.54 50.40 -19.68
N ARG A 100 9.63 49.26 -20.38
CA ARG A 100 10.79 48.36 -20.29
C ARG A 100 11.92 48.95 -21.11
N ASP A 101 12.71 49.84 -20.51
CA ASP A 101 14.01 50.20 -21.08
C ASP A 101 14.95 48.99 -20.96
N GLY A 102 15.52 48.61 -22.10
CA GLY A 102 16.34 47.43 -22.27
C GLY A 102 17.71 47.57 -21.61
N LYS A 103 17.83 47.10 -20.38
CA LYS A 103 19.05 46.49 -19.81
C LYS A 103 18.70 45.81 -18.49
N SER A 104 18.69 44.47 -18.48
CA SER A 104 18.56 43.68 -17.25
C SER A 104 19.95 43.52 -16.61
N PRO A 105 20.24 44.09 -15.42
CA PRO A 105 21.54 43.96 -14.79
C PRO A 105 21.60 42.88 -13.69
N TYR A 106 20.51 42.16 -13.40
CA TYR A 106 20.50 41.23 -12.26
C TYR A 106 20.42 39.77 -12.71
N ASN A 107 21.58 39.22 -13.04
CA ASN A 107 21.84 37.79 -12.90
C ASN A 107 22.12 37.50 -11.42
N VAL A 108 21.12 37.02 -10.69
CA VAL A 108 21.33 36.50 -9.34
C VAL A 108 21.27 34.98 -9.41
N VAL A 109 22.45 34.37 -9.36
CA VAL A 109 22.64 32.95 -9.09
C VAL A 109 22.15 32.68 -7.67
N GLY A 110 21.00 32.02 -7.55
CA GLY A 110 20.51 31.51 -6.27
C GLY A 110 21.38 30.35 -5.77
N PRO A 111 21.51 30.14 -4.44
CA PRO A 111 22.38 29.11 -3.89
C PRO A 111 21.88 27.73 -4.29
N LYS A 112 22.78 26.90 -4.81
CA LYS A 112 22.52 25.46 -4.96
C LYS A 112 22.73 24.80 -3.61
N VAL A 113 21.64 24.42 -2.95
CA VAL A 113 21.60 23.43 -1.87
C VAL A 113 20.53 22.41 -2.17
#